data_AF-A0AA88P267-F1
#
_entry.id   AF-A0AA88P267-F1
#
_cell.length_a   1.000
_cell.length_b   1.000
_cell.length_c   1.000
_cell.angle_alpha   90.00
_cell.angle_beta   90.00
_cell.angle_gamma   90.00
#
_symmetry.space_group_name_H-M   'P 1'
#
loop_
_entity.id
_entity.type
_entity.pdbx_description
1 polymer ?
#
loop_
_entity_poly.entity_id
_entity_poly.type
_entity_poly.pdbx_seq_one_letter_code
_entity_poly.pdbx_strand_id
1 'polypeptide(L)'
;MGNNACSPTPEIIDSIFLVGQDGGIIPDITLNRVVSNYLSLNSSFALNHQYCTIQERLSKDQFAVLDSNLTSIFSKRNKVSYGGVGVVALAMSLLLDTLVDSVLGQTDELMDPYQRIFGPDNSSEISSITREYLRLVPYMVNNSDMMAEMTDIYDQKLKYALIKLYESMTIEQRMSTVALKHWINGAAIHLHIRIHGIRLLSVPRGSAESLRLSYRTGLVRLVKLFASYVRRNVKERGPTQDPPFKAGFLITEPNRKVRHRVSHIPCQSQGITDAIVSRILEVQNIRATETFFWEAGRNIDELIQQKEHFELPTGNVRYFT
;
A
#
# COMPACT_ATOMS: atom_id res chain seq x y z
N MET A 1 31.02 6.56 -30.93
CA MET A 1 29.71 5.88 -30.84
C MET A 1 28.67 6.91 -31.24
N GLY A 2 28.09 6.77 -32.44
CA GLY A 2 27.23 7.81 -33.01
C GLY A 2 25.87 7.84 -32.33
N ASN A 3 25.40 9.04 -31.96
CA ASN A 3 24.00 9.26 -31.63
C ASN A 3 23.17 8.86 -32.86
N ASN A 4 22.42 7.76 -32.77
CA ASN A 4 21.41 7.45 -33.76
C ASN A 4 20.41 8.60 -33.76
N ALA A 5 20.22 9.25 -34.91
CA ALA A 5 19.34 10.42 -35.05
C ALA A 5 17.91 10.17 -34.51
N CYS A 6 17.47 8.90 -34.44
CA CYS A 6 16.15 8.48 -33.99
C CYS A 6 16.07 8.05 -32.51
N SER A 7 17.16 8.17 -31.73
CA SER A 7 17.09 7.97 -30.28
C SER A 7 16.53 9.22 -29.59
N PRO A 8 15.57 9.10 -28.66
CA PRO A 8 15.10 10.25 -27.90
C PRO A 8 16.19 10.77 -26.97
N THR A 9 16.21 12.08 -26.73
CA THR A 9 17.13 12.66 -25.75
C THR A 9 16.55 12.51 -24.33
N PRO A 10 17.39 12.40 -23.29
CA PRO A 10 16.94 12.33 -21.91
C PRO A 10 16.01 13.49 -21.51
N GLU A 11 16.28 14.70 -21.99
CA GLU A 11 15.52 15.91 -21.66
C GLU A 11 14.06 15.81 -22.13
N ILE A 12 13.82 15.21 -23.30
CA ILE A 12 12.47 14.96 -23.82
C ILE A 12 11.73 13.99 -22.88
N ILE A 13 12.39 12.92 -22.45
CA ILE A 13 11.80 11.92 -21.55
C ILE A 13 11.52 12.51 -20.16
N ASP A 14 12.48 13.26 -19.61
CA ASP A 14 12.35 13.97 -18.33
C ASP A 14 11.16 14.93 -18.36
N SER A 15 11.07 15.75 -19.41
CA SER A 15 10.01 16.73 -19.54
C SER A 15 8.61 16.10 -19.57
N ILE A 16 8.44 15.00 -20.32
CA ILE A 16 7.15 14.30 -20.39
C ILE A 16 6.81 13.63 -19.06
N PHE A 17 7.80 12.99 -18.43
CA PHE A 17 7.60 12.29 -17.17
C PHE A 17 7.25 13.25 -16.03
N LEU A 18 7.98 14.36 -15.89
CA LEU A 18 7.74 15.36 -14.84
C LEU A 18 6.36 16.01 -14.96
N VAL A 19 5.94 16.39 -16.18
CA VAL A 19 4.58 16.91 -16.38
C VAL A 19 3.52 15.86 -16.03
N GLY A 20 3.80 14.59 -16.30
CA GLY A 20 2.93 13.51 -15.85
C GLY A 20 2.88 13.36 -14.33
N GLN A 21 4.02 13.51 -13.67
CA GLN A 21 4.14 13.44 -12.22
C GLN A 21 3.41 14.60 -11.54
N ASP A 22 3.67 15.83 -11.97
CA ASP A 22 3.02 17.05 -11.47
C ASP A 22 1.51 17.02 -11.72
N GLY A 23 1.09 16.44 -12.85
CA GLY A 23 -0.31 16.26 -13.18
C GLY A 23 -1.01 15.09 -12.47
N GLY A 24 -0.31 14.32 -11.63
CA GLY A 24 -0.88 13.17 -10.91
C GLY A 24 -1.43 12.07 -11.82
N ILE A 25 -0.83 11.90 -13.00
CA ILE A 25 -1.22 10.88 -14.00
C ILE A 25 -0.23 9.73 -14.12
N ILE A 26 0.93 9.80 -13.44
CA ILE A 26 1.81 8.64 -13.35
C ILE A 26 1.08 7.56 -12.54
N PRO A 27 0.91 6.36 -13.11
CA PRO A 27 0.31 5.25 -12.38
C PRO A 27 1.04 5.01 -11.06
N ASP A 28 0.32 4.62 -10.02
CA ASP A 28 0.90 4.16 -8.77
C ASP A 28 0.28 2.81 -8.40
N ILE A 29 1.09 1.76 -8.45
CA ILE A 29 0.75 0.40 -8.00
C ILE A 29 1.65 -0.07 -6.87
N THR A 30 2.38 0.87 -6.23
CA THR A 30 3.37 0.54 -5.21
C THR A 30 2.73 -0.18 -4.01
N LEU A 31 3.49 -1.09 -3.41
CA LEU A 31 3.18 -1.57 -2.07
C LEU A 31 3.32 -0.41 -1.09
N ASN A 32 2.26 -0.10 -0.36
CA ASN A 32 2.26 1.05 0.54
C ASN A 32 3.29 0.85 1.67
N ARG A 33 4.03 1.92 1.99
CA ARG A 33 5.09 1.89 3.00
C ARG A 33 4.59 1.56 4.41
N VAL A 34 3.40 2.04 4.79
CA VAL A 34 2.77 1.69 6.09
C VAL A 34 2.54 0.18 6.14
N VAL A 35 2.00 -0.39 5.06
CA VAL A 35 1.79 -1.85 4.95
C VAL A 35 3.13 -2.59 5.07
N SER A 36 4.15 -2.25 4.28
CA SER A 36 5.44 -2.95 4.32
C SER A 36 6.17 -2.81 5.66
N ASN A 37 6.05 -1.66 6.33
CA ASN A 37 6.71 -1.43 7.62
C ASN A 37 6.09 -2.28 8.73
N TYR A 38 4.76 -2.28 8.85
CA TYR A 38 4.05 -2.97 9.94
C TYR A 38 3.81 -4.45 9.67
N LEU A 39 3.85 -4.89 8.41
CA LEU A 39 3.77 -6.30 8.03
C LEU A 39 5.15 -6.92 7.87
N SER A 40 6.01 -6.71 8.87
CA SER A 40 7.39 -7.21 8.90
C SER A 40 7.77 -7.67 10.30
N LEU A 41 8.95 -8.28 10.44
CA LEU A 41 9.53 -8.60 11.76
C LEU A 41 9.76 -7.33 12.61
N ASN A 42 9.90 -6.15 12.00
CA ASN A 42 10.17 -4.89 12.68
C ASN A 42 8.90 -4.14 13.12
N SER A 43 7.72 -4.78 13.04
CA SER A 43 6.44 -4.11 13.32
C SER A 43 6.36 -3.49 14.72
N SER A 44 6.94 -4.15 15.73
CA SER A 44 6.92 -3.66 17.12
C SER A 44 7.79 -2.42 17.27
N PHE A 45 8.99 -2.44 16.68
CA PHE A 45 9.88 -1.28 16.66
C PHE A 45 9.22 -0.09 15.95
N ALA A 46 8.60 -0.31 14.79
CA ALA A 46 7.91 0.73 14.05
C ALA A 46 6.77 1.37 14.86
N LEU A 47 5.97 0.55 15.55
CA LEU A 47 4.85 1.04 16.37
C LEU A 47 5.33 1.85 17.58
N ASN A 48 6.34 1.35 18.29
CA ASN A 48 6.93 2.06 19.42
C ASN A 48 7.53 3.40 18.98
N HIS A 49 8.24 3.42 17.85
CA HIS A 49 8.78 4.65 17.29
C HIS A 49 7.67 5.64 16.94
N GLN A 50 6.60 5.21 16.26
CA GLN A 50 5.45 6.09 15.96
C GLN A 50 4.85 6.68 17.24
N TYR A 51 4.65 5.85 18.27
CA TYR A 51 4.10 6.29 19.53
C TYR A 51 5.00 7.33 20.23
N CYS A 52 6.32 7.11 20.28
CA CYS A 52 7.27 8.08 20.83
C CYS A 52 7.23 9.41 20.06
N THR A 53 7.21 9.38 18.72
CA THR A 53 7.09 10.61 17.91
C THR A 53 5.78 11.36 18.18
N ILE A 54 4.68 10.63 18.42
CA ILE A 54 3.40 11.25 18.82
C ILE A 54 3.53 11.93 20.20
N GLN A 55 4.18 11.27 21.16
CA GLN A 55 4.41 11.82 22.50
C GLN A 55 5.21 13.13 22.46
N GLU A 56 6.26 13.19 21.64
CA GLU A 56 7.09 14.38 21.49
C GLU A 56 6.34 15.54 20.80
N ARG A 57 5.37 15.23 19.93
CA ARG A 57 4.62 16.21 19.15
C ARG A 57 3.47 16.87 19.92
N LEU A 58 2.84 16.15 20.84
CA LEU A 58 1.63 16.61 21.52
C LEU A 58 1.93 17.41 22.78
N SER A 59 1.10 18.42 23.08
CA SER A 59 1.10 19.06 24.40
C SER A 59 0.64 18.08 25.49
N LYS A 60 0.89 18.41 26.76
CA LYS A 60 0.46 17.57 27.89
C LYS A 60 -1.06 17.31 27.90
N ASP A 61 -1.85 18.34 27.62
CA ASP A 61 -3.31 18.24 27.60
C ASP A 61 -3.79 17.39 26.41
N GLN A 62 -3.20 17.60 25.23
CA GLN A 62 -3.48 16.80 24.04
C GLN A 62 -3.13 15.33 24.24
N PHE A 63 -1.98 15.06 24.86
CA PHE A 63 -1.54 13.72 25.17
C PHE A 63 -2.47 13.04 26.21
N ALA A 64 -2.96 13.78 27.21
CA ALA A 64 -3.93 13.25 28.17
C ALA A 64 -5.25 12.83 27.51
N VAL A 65 -5.71 13.58 26.49
CA VAL A 65 -6.89 13.20 25.69
C VAL A 65 -6.62 11.92 24.89
N LEU A 66 -5.47 11.83 24.23
CA LEU A 66 -5.06 10.63 23.50
C LEU A 66 -5.00 9.40 24.43
N ASP A 67 -4.36 9.53 25.59
CA ASP A 67 -4.20 8.46 26.57
C ASP A 67 -5.55 7.98 27.12
N SER A 68 -6.46 8.90 27.42
CA SER A 68 -7.84 8.59 27.82
C SER A 68 -8.58 7.80 26.74
N ASN A 69 -8.47 8.21 25.47
CA ASN A 69 -9.09 7.52 24.34
C ASN A 69 -8.53 6.09 24.17
N LEU A 70 -7.21 5.93 24.22
CA LEU A 70 -6.55 4.62 24.12
C LEU A 70 -6.95 3.71 25.28
N THR A 71 -6.95 4.23 26.50
CA THR A 71 -7.37 3.50 27.70
C THR A 71 -8.83 3.05 27.60
N SER A 72 -9.71 3.89 27.05
CA SER A 72 -11.11 3.54 26.80
C SER A 72 -11.24 2.39 25.78
N ILE A 73 -10.56 2.50 24.63
CA ILE A 73 -10.59 1.49 23.57
C ILE A 73 -10.07 0.14 24.06
N PHE A 74 -9.00 0.12 24.86
CA PHE A 74 -8.43 -1.12 25.39
C PHE A 74 -9.15 -1.64 26.64
N SER A 75 -10.34 -1.12 26.95
CA SER A 75 -11.13 -1.52 28.13
C SER A 75 -10.34 -1.40 29.44
N LYS A 76 -9.62 -0.29 29.60
CA LYS A 76 -8.75 0.05 30.74
C LYS A 76 -7.56 -0.88 30.95
N ARG A 77 -7.18 -1.67 29.94
CA ARG A 77 -5.95 -2.46 29.95
C ARG A 77 -4.83 -1.67 29.32
N ASN A 78 -3.66 -1.69 29.96
CA ASN A 78 -2.47 -1.00 29.45
C ASN A 78 -1.67 -1.89 28.48
N LYS A 79 -2.05 -3.16 28.35
CA LYS A 79 -1.39 -4.14 27.48
C LYS A 79 -2.34 -4.59 26.38
N VAL A 80 -1.85 -4.54 25.15
CA VAL A 80 -2.49 -5.06 23.95
C VAL A 80 -1.79 -6.35 23.54
N SER A 81 -2.51 -7.47 23.64
CA SER A 81 -1.97 -8.78 23.26
C SER A 81 -1.65 -8.82 21.76
N TYR A 82 -0.48 -9.34 21.38
CA TYR A 82 0.08 -9.25 20.01
C TYR A 82 0.14 -7.82 19.43
N GLY A 83 0.01 -6.78 20.26
CA GLY A 83 -0.13 -5.39 19.82
C GLY A 83 1.03 -4.88 18.97
N GLY A 84 2.22 -5.43 19.15
CA GLY A 84 3.42 -5.07 18.40
C GLY A 84 3.61 -5.88 17.12
N VAL A 85 2.66 -6.73 16.71
CA VAL A 85 2.91 -7.75 15.69
C VAL A 85 2.00 -7.63 14.47
N GLY A 86 2.60 -7.49 13.28
CA GLY A 86 1.91 -7.68 11.99
C GLY A 86 0.63 -6.86 11.83
N VAL A 87 -0.48 -7.52 11.47
CA VAL A 87 -1.79 -6.87 11.26
C VAL A 87 -2.33 -6.16 12.49
N VAL A 88 -1.98 -6.61 13.70
CA VAL A 88 -2.37 -5.93 14.93
C VAL A 88 -1.60 -4.62 15.06
N ALA A 89 -0.28 -4.63 14.86
CA ALA A 89 0.51 -3.40 14.86
C ALA A 89 0.08 -2.42 13.77
N LEU A 90 -0.29 -2.93 12.59
CA LEU A 90 -0.86 -2.11 11.51
C LEU A 90 -2.17 -1.44 11.97
N ALA A 91 -3.10 -2.19 12.55
CA ALA A 91 -4.35 -1.65 13.08
C ALA A 91 -4.11 -0.60 14.17
N MET A 92 -3.17 -0.87 15.09
CA MET A 92 -2.75 0.07 16.12
C MET A 92 -2.19 1.36 15.53
N SER A 93 -1.35 1.27 14.50
CA SER A 93 -0.77 2.44 13.82
C SER A 93 -1.84 3.33 13.19
N LEU A 94 -2.82 2.73 12.51
CA LEU A 94 -3.91 3.46 11.87
C LEU A 94 -4.87 4.07 12.91
N LEU A 95 -5.08 3.39 14.03
CA LEU A 95 -5.83 3.94 15.16
C LEU A 95 -5.12 5.16 15.75
N LEU A 96 -3.80 5.08 15.97
CA LEU A 96 -3.01 6.19 16.48
C LEU A 96 -3.10 7.42 15.57
N ASP A 97 -2.94 7.25 14.25
CA ASP A 97 -3.10 8.35 13.28
C ASP A 97 -4.49 8.99 13.41
N THR A 98 -5.55 8.18 13.44
CA THR A 98 -6.94 8.66 13.56
C THR A 98 -7.18 9.43 14.85
N LEU A 99 -6.68 8.93 15.98
CA LEU A 99 -6.85 9.59 17.28
C LEU A 99 -6.06 10.88 17.37
N VAL A 100 -4.85 10.92 16.80
CA VAL A 100 -4.04 12.14 16.85
C VAL A 100 -4.63 13.23 15.96
N ASP A 101 -5.13 12.89 14.77
CA ASP A 101 -5.82 13.86 13.91
C ASP A 101 -7.04 14.45 14.61
N SER A 102 -7.80 13.61 15.35
CA SER A 102 -8.91 14.06 16.19
C SER A 102 -8.46 14.99 17.33
N VAL A 103 -7.33 14.70 17.99
CA VAL A 103 -6.79 15.53 19.09
C VAL A 103 -6.28 16.88 18.58
N LEU A 104 -5.70 16.92 17.38
CA LEU A 104 -5.20 18.14 16.74
C LEU A 104 -6.31 18.98 16.09
N GLY A 105 -7.55 18.49 16.05
CA GLY A 105 -8.66 19.17 15.38
C GLY A 105 -8.51 19.24 13.86
N GLN A 106 -7.72 18.33 13.26
CA GLN A 106 -7.39 18.32 11.83
C GLN A 106 -8.38 17.44 11.04
N THR A 107 -9.68 17.64 11.23
CA THR A 107 -10.73 16.77 10.65
C THR A 107 -11.01 17.01 9.16
N ASP A 108 -10.60 18.14 8.58
CA ASP A 108 -11.05 18.55 7.23
C ASP A 108 -10.03 18.39 6.08
N GLU A 109 -8.74 18.17 6.33
CA GLU A 109 -7.72 18.20 5.25
C GLU A 109 -6.80 16.97 5.14
N LEU A 110 -6.84 16.01 6.07
CA LEU A 110 -5.98 14.82 6.00
C LEU A 110 -6.69 13.62 5.38
N MET A 111 -6.07 13.10 4.31
CA MET A 111 -6.44 11.85 3.65
C MET A 111 -6.64 10.75 4.69
N ASP A 112 -7.88 10.26 4.79
CA ASP A 112 -8.27 9.05 5.51
C ASP A 112 -7.14 7.99 5.41
N PRO A 113 -6.61 7.47 6.53
CA PRO A 113 -5.34 6.74 6.52
C PRO A 113 -5.36 5.50 5.61
N TYR A 114 -6.55 4.95 5.35
CA TYR A 114 -6.77 3.85 4.41
C TYR A 114 -6.67 4.27 2.93
N GLN A 115 -6.95 5.53 2.59
CA GLN A 115 -6.75 6.07 1.24
C GLN A 115 -5.26 6.14 0.87
N ARG A 116 -4.36 6.24 1.85
CA ARG A 116 -2.91 6.15 1.58
C ARG A 116 -2.54 4.75 1.08
N ILE A 117 -3.18 3.71 1.63
CA ILE A 117 -2.93 2.30 1.29
C ILE A 117 -3.52 1.95 -0.08
N PHE A 118 -4.80 2.26 -0.29
CA PHE A 118 -5.54 1.80 -1.46
C PHE A 118 -5.66 2.86 -2.57
N GLY A 119 -5.52 4.13 -2.23
CA GLY A 119 -5.80 5.25 -3.12
C GLY A 119 -7.12 5.95 -2.78
N PRO A 120 -7.47 7.02 -3.50
CA PRO A 120 -8.66 7.82 -3.22
C PRO A 120 -9.98 7.11 -3.58
N ASP A 121 -9.93 6.02 -4.35
CA ASP A 121 -11.12 5.25 -4.71
C ASP A 121 -11.58 4.37 -3.53
N ASN A 122 -12.69 4.78 -2.90
CA ASN A 122 -13.27 4.11 -1.75
C ASN A 122 -14.30 3.03 -2.12
N SER A 123 -14.55 2.77 -3.41
CA SER A 123 -15.56 1.81 -3.87
C SER A 123 -15.09 0.34 -3.86
N SER A 124 -13.81 0.12 -3.58
CA SER A 124 -13.21 -1.22 -3.60
C SER A 124 -13.68 -2.11 -2.46
N GLU A 125 -14.23 -3.27 -2.82
CA GLU A 125 -14.59 -4.37 -1.91
C GLU A 125 -13.42 -4.76 -1.00
N ILE A 126 -12.20 -4.88 -1.55
CA ILE A 126 -10.97 -5.18 -0.79
C ILE A 126 -10.66 -4.10 0.25
N SER A 127 -10.76 -2.83 -0.14
CA SER A 127 -10.47 -1.69 0.75
C SER A 127 -11.49 -1.63 1.88
N SER A 128 -12.78 -1.85 1.56
CA SER A 128 -13.86 -1.92 2.54
C SER A 128 -13.65 -3.04 3.56
N ILE A 129 -13.44 -4.28 3.09
CA ILE A 129 -13.19 -5.46 3.96
C ILE A 129 -11.98 -5.24 4.86
N THR A 130 -10.88 -4.73 4.29
CA THR A 130 -9.65 -4.45 5.04
C THR A 130 -9.86 -3.39 6.11
N ARG A 131 -10.53 -2.29 5.77
CA ARG A 131 -10.83 -1.20 6.69
C ARG A 131 -11.71 -1.67 7.84
N GLU A 132 -12.75 -2.43 7.53
CA GLU A 132 -13.67 -2.98 8.52
C GLU A 132 -12.91 -3.88 9.51
N TYR A 133 -12.10 -4.82 9.01
CA TYR A 133 -11.27 -5.68 9.84
C TYR A 133 -10.33 -4.88 10.74
N LEU A 134 -9.49 -4.02 10.15
CA LEU A 134 -8.45 -3.27 10.89
C LEU A 134 -9.05 -2.30 11.92
N ARG A 135 -10.27 -1.78 11.70
CA ARG A 135 -11.00 -0.98 12.70
C ARG A 135 -11.50 -1.82 13.88
N LEU A 136 -11.86 -3.08 13.66
CA LEU A 136 -12.33 -3.96 14.72
C LEU A 136 -11.17 -4.46 15.59
N VAL A 137 -9.99 -4.70 15.01
CA VAL A 137 -8.84 -5.30 15.72
C VAL A 137 -8.58 -4.68 17.10
N PRO A 138 -8.42 -3.34 17.26
CA PRO A 138 -8.11 -2.75 18.56
C PRO A 138 -9.12 -3.04 19.68
N TYR A 139 -10.36 -3.34 19.32
CA TYR A 139 -11.44 -3.66 20.29
C TYR A 139 -11.49 -5.16 20.64
N MET A 140 -10.83 -6.02 19.86
CA MET A 140 -10.86 -7.48 20.00
C MET A 140 -9.55 -8.08 20.53
N VAL A 141 -8.43 -7.37 20.42
CA VAL A 141 -7.06 -7.80 20.79
C VAL A 141 -6.93 -8.51 22.14
N ASN A 142 -7.81 -8.22 23.09
CA ASN A 142 -7.77 -8.77 24.45
C ASN A 142 -8.79 -9.91 24.70
N ASN A 143 -9.48 -10.35 23.64
CA ASN A 143 -10.37 -11.51 23.59
C ASN A 143 -9.90 -12.45 22.45
N SER A 144 -9.12 -13.48 22.81
CA SER A 144 -8.48 -14.37 21.82
C SER A 144 -9.49 -15.11 20.95
N ASP A 145 -10.62 -15.55 21.52
CA ASP A 145 -11.63 -16.31 20.78
C ASP A 145 -12.31 -15.43 19.73
N MET A 146 -12.73 -14.22 20.14
CA MET A 146 -13.31 -13.24 19.23
C MET A 146 -12.31 -12.80 18.15
N MET A 147 -11.04 -12.61 18.52
CA MET A 147 -9.99 -12.25 17.56
C MET A 147 -9.76 -13.38 16.55
N ALA A 148 -9.78 -14.64 16.98
CA ALA A 148 -9.62 -15.82 16.12
C ALA A 148 -10.79 -15.96 15.13
N GLU A 149 -12.03 -15.88 15.64
CA GLU A 149 -13.25 -15.97 14.84
C GLU A 149 -13.30 -14.86 13.78
N MET A 150 -13.13 -13.60 14.19
CA MET A 150 -13.22 -12.49 13.26
C MET A 150 -12.06 -12.50 12.26
N THR A 151 -10.85 -12.88 12.68
CA THR A 151 -9.71 -13.02 11.75
C THR A 151 -10.00 -14.06 10.66
N ASP A 152 -10.61 -15.20 10.99
CA ASP A 152 -10.97 -16.21 9.97
C ASP A 152 -12.08 -15.70 9.02
N ILE A 153 -13.10 -15.02 9.56
CA ILE A 153 -14.17 -14.42 8.73
C ILE A 153 -13.59 -13.44 7.70
N TYR A 154 -12.73 -12.50 8.12
CA TYR A 154 -12.16 -11.52 7.20
C TYR A 154 -11.07 -12.11 6.29
N ASP A 155 -10.35 -13.14 6.73
CA ASP A 155 -9.46 -13.92 5.86
C ASP A 155 -10.26 -14.50 4.67
N GLN A 156 -11.40 -15.16 4.93
CA GLN A 156 -12.23 -15.72 3.86
C GLN A 156 -12.84 -14.62 2.96
N LYS A 157 -13.41 -13.56 3.54
CA LYS A 157 -13.95 -12.42 2.75
C LYS A 157 -12.89 -11.84 1.82
N LEU A 158 -11.69 -11.57 2.34
CA LEU A 158 -10.61 -10.95 1.59
C LEU A 158 -10.05 -11.90 0.52
N LYS A 159 -9.97 -13.20 0.79
CA LYS A 159 -9.64 -14.23 -0.20
C LYS A 159 -10.55 -14.16 -1.43
N TYR A 160 -11.87 -14.17 -1.22
CA TYR A 160 -12.83 -14.14 -2.34
C TYR A 160 -12.73 -12.85 -3.14
N ALA A 161 -12.64 -11.69 -2.46
CA ALA A 161 -12.49 -10.40 -3.12
C ALA A 161 -11.20 -10.31 -3.96
N LEU A 162 -10.08 -10.85 -3.46
CA LEU A 162 -8.81 -10.88 -4.18
C LEU A 162 -8.82 -11.80 -5.40
N ILE A 163 -9.48 -12.97 -5.31
CA ILE A 163 -9.65 -13.88 -6.45
C ILE A 163 -10.48 -13.21 -7.54
N LYS A 164 -11.64 -12.66 -7.18
CA LYS A 164 -12.52 -11.95 -8.11
C LYS A 164 -11.81 -10.79 -8.81
N LEU A 165 -11.02 -10.00 -8.07
CA LEU A 165 -10.26 -8.90 -8.66
C LEU A 165 -9.14 -9.38 -9.59
N TYR A 166 -8.46 -10.48 -9.23
CA TYR A 166 -7.47 -11.13 -10.10
C TYR A 166 -8.09 -11.62 -11.41
N GLU A 167 -9.25 -12.29 -11.34
CA GLU A 167 -9.97 -12.79 -12.51
C GLU A 167 -10.44 -11.66 -13.41
N SER A 168 -10.95 -10.56 -12.83
CA SER A 168 -11.29 -9.34 -13.58
C SER A 168 -10.09 -8.82 -14.39
N MET A 169 -8.91 -8.73 -13.77
CA MET A 169 -7.71 -8.21 -14.45
C MET A 169 -7.12 -9.20 -15.47
N THR A 170 -7.31 -10.51 -15.28
CA THR A 170 -6.62 -11.54 -16.08
C THR A 170 -7.50 -12.23 -17.11
N ILE A 171 -8.72 -12.59 -16.76
CA ILE A 171 -9.69 -13.30 -17.62
C ILE A 171 -10.58 -12.29 -18.34
N GLU A 172 -11.16 -11.34 -17.60
CA GLU A 172 -12.06 -10.33 -18.17
C GLU A 172 -11.31 -9.17 -18.83
N GLN A 173 -9.97 -9.15 -18.73
CA GLN A 173 -9.06 -8.16 -19.31
C GLN A 173 -9.33 -6.71 -18.84
N ARG A 174 -9.89 -6.54 -17.64
CA ARG A 174 -10.20 -5.25 -17.03
C ARG A 174 -9.06 -4.71 -16.17
N MET A 175 -7.83 -4.80 -16.68
CA MET A 175 -6.64 -4.28 -16.00
C MET A 175 -6.76 -2.75 -15.80
N SER A 176 -6.44 -2.28 -14.59
CA SER A 176 -6.28 -0.87 -14.27
C SER A 176 -5.26 -0.68 -13.15
N THR A 177 -4.70 0.54 -13.07
CA THR A 177 -3.78 0.95 -12.00
C THR A 177 -4.41 0.77 -10.61
N VAL A 178 -5.66 1.21 -10.44
CA VAL A 178 -6.40 1.07 -9.18
C VAL A 178 -6.60 -0.40 -8.79
N ALA A 179 -7.03 -1.24 -9.74
CA ALA A 179 -7.25 -2.66 -9.48
C ALA A 179 -5.95 -3.36 -9.05
N LEU A 180 -4.83 -3.07 -9.71
CA LEU A 180 -3.56 -3.70 -9.36
C LEU A 180 -3.03 -3.20 -8.01
N LYS A 181 -3.13 -1.89 -7.72
CA LYS A 181 -2.76 -1.35 -6.39
C LYS A 181 -3.56 -2.01 -5.28
N HIS A 182 -4.88 -2.14 -5.46
CA HIS A 182 -5.75 -2.81 -4.49
C HIS A 182 -5.39 -4.28 -4.30
N TRP A 183 -5.10 -4.98 -5.39
CA TRP A 183 -4.69 -6.38 -5.31
C TRP A 183 -3.35 -6.55 -4.58
N ILE A 184 -2.33 -5.72 -4.88
CA ILE A 184 -1.00 -5.79 -4.25
C ILE A 184 -1.10 -5.55 -2.73
N ASN A 185 -1.72 -4.45 -2.32
CA ASN A 185 -1.84 -4.10 -0.91
C ASN A 185 -2.75 -5.08 -0.17
N GLY A 186 -3.87 -5.49 -0.79
CA GLY A 186 -4.77 -6.49 -0.22
C GLY A 186 -4.12 -7.85 -0.06
N ALA A 187 -3.31 -8.31 -1.01
CA ALA A 187 -2.58 -9.57 -0.93
C ALA A 187 -1.54 -9.57 0.20
N ALA A 188 -0.80 -8.47 0.36
CA ALA A 188 0.14 -8.30 1.48
C ALA A 188 -0.58 -8.37 2.83
N ILE A 189 -1.69 -7.65 2.97
CA ILE A 189 -2.50 -7.65 4.20
C ILE A 189 -3.09 -9.04 4.45
N HIS A 190 -3.69 -9.68 3.44
CA HIS A 190 -4.28 -11.02 3.59
C HIS A 190 -3.24 -12.05 4.02
N LEU A 191 -2.03 -12.03 3.46
CA LEU A 191 -0.95 -12.92 3.92
C LEU A 191 -0.70 -12.77 5.43
N HIS A 192 -0.67 -11.54 5.95
CA HIS A 192 -0.44 -11.32 7.38
C HIS A 192 -1.67 -11.53 8.26
N ILE A 193 -2.89 -11.37 7.74
CA ILE A 193 -4.11 -11.87 8.38
C ILE A 193 -3.99 -13.38 8.56
N ARG A 194 -3.57 -14.09 7.51
CA ARG A 194 -3.40 -15.53 7.56
C ARG A 194 -2.33 -15.96 8.57
N ILE A 195 -1.18 -15.28 8.59
CA ILE A 195 -0.13 -15.51 9.60
C ILE A 195 -0.67 -15.27 11.01
N HIS A 196 -1.46 -14.21 11.21
CA HIS A 196 -2.07 -13.94 12.52
C HIS A 196 -3.08 -15.02 12.92
N GLY A 197 -3.90 -15.54 11.99
CA GLY A 197 -4.75 -16.69 12.25
C GLY A 197 -3.96 -17.93 12.71
N ILE A 198 -2.76 -18.18 12.14
CA ILE A 198 -1.89 -19.25 12.61
C ILE A 198 -1.43 -19.01 14.05
N ARG A 199 -1.07 -17.77 14.41
CA ARG A 199 -0.70 -17.40 15.79
C ARG A 199 -1.84 -17.64 16.78
N LEU A 200 -3.08 -17.43 16.33
CA LEU A 200 -4.31 -17.67 17.09
C LEU A 200 -4.78 -19.14 17.05
N LEU A 201 -4.04 -20.02 16.37
CA LEU A 201 -4.40 -21.43 16.16
C LEU A 201 -5.74 -21.62 15.42
N SER A 202 -6.21 -20.63 14.66
CA SER A 202 -7.48 -20.69 13.92
C SER A 202 -7.35 -21.31 12.52
N VAL A 203 -6.12 -21.39 11.99
CA VAL A 203 -5.83 -21.94 10.66
C VAL A 203 -4.54 -22.78 10.66
N PRO A 204 -4.38 -23.74 9.73
CA PRO A 204 -3.19 -24.60 9.66
C PRO A 204 -1.91 -23.84 9.34
N ARG A 205 -0.79 -24.21 9.97
CA ARG A 205 0.53 -23.59 9.78
C ARG A 205 0.96 -23.49 8.31
N GLY A 206 0.78 -24.55 7.53
CA GLY A 206 1.19 -24.60 6.13
C GLY A 206 0.40 -23.68 5.18
N SER A 207 -0.73 -23.12 5.64
CA SER A 207 -1.61 -22.32 4.77
C SER A 207 -1.00 -20.98 4.36
N ALA A 208 -0.16 -20.36 5.18
CA ALA A 208 0.49 -19.09 4.83
C ALA A 208 1.49 -19.23 3.69
N GLU A 209 2.29 -20.31 3.68
CA GLU A 209 3.28 -20.55 2.60
C GLU A 209 2.59 -20.81 1.26
N SER A 210 1.52 -21.63 1.26
CA SER A 210 0.71 -21.85 0.07
C SER A 210 0.09 -20.55 -0.45
N LEU A 211 -0.43 -19.70 0.45
CA LEU A 211 -1.04 -18.43 0.09
C LEU A 211 0.00 -17.46 -0.49
N ARG A 212 1.18 -17.36 0.13
CA ARG A 212 2.30 -16.55 -0.34
C ARG A 212 2.77 -16.96 -1.73
N LEU A 213 2.92 -18.27 -1.99
CA LEU A 213 3.30 -18.79 -3.31
C LEU A 213 2.25 -18.44 -4.38
N SER A 214 0.96 -18.53 -4.03
CA SER A 214 -0.14 -18.11 -4.90
C SER A 214 -0.02 -16.62 -5.25
N TYR A 215 0.19 -15.74 -4.27
CA TYR A 215 0.36 -14.31 -4.53
C TYR A 215 1.61 -13.97 -5.31
N ARG A 216 2.74 -14.62 -5.03
CA ARG A 216 3.96 -14.40 -5.82
C ARG A 216 3.76 -14.78 -7.28
N THR A 217 3.11 -15.91 -7.54
CA THR A 217 2.79 -16.35 -8.90
C THR A 217 1.80 -15.40 -9.58
N GLY A 218 0.77 -14.98 -8.85
CA GLY A 218 -0.20 -14.00 -9.32
C GLY A 218 0.44 -12.66 -9.69
N LEU A 219 1.31 -12.13 -8.83
CA LEU A 219 2.02 -10.87 -9.03
C LEU A 219 2.85 -10.88 -10.31
N VAL A 220 3.62 -11.94 -10.56
CA VAL A 220 4.43 -12.06 -11.79
C VAL A 220 3.57 -11.96 -13.05
N ARG A 221 2.38 -12.57 -13.06
CA ARG A 221 1.44 -12.46 -14.19
C ARG A 221 0.85 -11.05 -14.29
N LEU A 222 0.40 -10.48 -13.18
CA LEU A 222 -0.22 -9.15 -13.15
C LEU A 222 0.74 -8.05 -13.60
N VAL A 223 2.01 -8.10 -13.18
CA VAL A 223 3.04 -7.13 -13.60
C VAL A 223 3.25 -7.17 -15.12
N LYS A 224 3.29 -8.36 -15.74
CA LYS A 224 3.40 -8.50 -17.21
C LYS A 224 2.20 -7.88 -17.93
N LEU A 225 0.99 -8.14 -17.42
CA LEU A 225 -0.25 -7.57 -17.96
C LEU A 225 -0.29 -6.05 -17.76
N PHE A 226 0.21 -5.56 -16.63
CA PHE A 226 0.29 -4.13 -16.33
C PHE A 226 1.28 -3.40 -17.24
N ALA A 227 2.46 -3.96 -17.50
CA ALA A 227 3.39 -3.39 -18.48
C ALA A 227 2.76 -3.24 -19.88
N SER A 228 1.94 -4.22 -20.28
CA SER A 228 1.16 -4.14 -21.52
C SER A 228 0.06 -3.08 -21.44
N TYR A 229 -0.61 -2.96 -20.29
CA TYR A 229 -1.59 -1.91 -20.03
C TYR A 229 -0.98 -0.51 -20.11
N VAL A 230 0.14 -0.25 -19.44
CA VAL A 230 0.84 1.04 -19.48
C VAL A 230 1.25 1.37 -20.92
N ARG A 231 1.85 0.42 -21.65
CA ARG A 231 2.22 0.63 -23.05
C ARG A 231 1.04 1.04 -23.94
N ARG A 232 -0.15 0.45 -23.74
CA ARG A 232 -1.36 0.82 -24.51
C ARG A 232 -1.90 2.21 -24.14
N ASN A 233 -1.56 2.71 -22.96
CA ASN A 233 -2.05 3.95 -22.38
C ASN A 233 -1.07 5.12 -22.51
N VAL A 234 0.19 4.88 -22.87
CA VAL A 234 1.10 5.93 -23.33
C VAL A 234 0.85 6.13 -24.83
N LYS A 235 0.29 7.28 -25.23
CA LYS A 235 -0.06 7.58 -26.62
C LYS A 235 0.52 8.91 -27.05
N GLU A 236 1.05 8.94 -28.26
CA GLU A 236 1.31 10.17 -29.00
C GLU A 236 0.00 10.63 -29.69
N ARG A 237 -0.30 11.92 -29.66
CA ARG A 237 -1.39 12.52 -30.43
C ARG A 237 -0.88 13.65 -31.32
N GLY A 238 -1.10 13.48 -32.62
CA GLY A 238 -1.12 14.52 -33.65
C GLY A 238 0.20 15.28 -33.78
N PRO A 239 1.14 14.81 -34.61
CA PRO A 239 2.20 15.69 -35.09
C PRO A 239 1.58 16.82 -35.92
N THR A 240 2.10 18.04 -35.79
CA THR A 240 1.82 19.10 -36.77
C THR A 240 2.23 18.60 -38.16
N GLN A 241 1.47 18.93 -39.21
CA GLN A 241 1.79 18.51 -40.58
C GLN A 241 3.06 19.23 -41.10
N ASP A 242 3.40 20.38 -40.52
CA ASP A 242 4.55 21.21 -40.91
C ASP A 242 5.66 21.25 -39.84
N PRO A 243 6.95 21.35 -40.25
CA PRO A 243 8.08 21.52 -39.33
C PRO A 243 8.03 22.87 -38.57
N PRO A 244 8.46 22.90 -37.29
CA PRO A 244 8.89 21.76 -36.49
C PRO A 244 7.71 20.89 -36.07
N PHE A 245 7.85 19.56 -36.22
CA PHE A 245 6.85 18.58 -35.80
C PHE A 245 6.63 18.69 -34.28
N LYS A 246 5.46 19.18 -33.88
CA LYS A 246 5.02 19.22 -32.48
C LYS A 246 4.00 18.12 -32.28
N ALA A 247 4.33 17.09 -31.49
CA ALA A 247 3.35 16.09 -31.08
C ALA A 247 3.06 16.23 -29.57
N GLY A 248 1.83 15.91 -29.19
CA GLY A 248 1.48 15.78 -27.78
C GLY A 248 1.74 14.35 -27.30
N PHE A 249 2.66 14.15 -26.37
CA PHE A 249 2.72 12.87 -25.65
C PHE A 249 1.77 12.91 -24.46
N LEU A 250 0.99 11.85 -24.31
CA LEU A 250 -0.07 11.74 -23.34
C LEU A 250 0.04 10.37 -22.65
N ILE A 251 0.31 10.38 -21.35
CA ILE A 251 0.01 9.22 -20.51
C ILE A 251 -1.49 9.33 -20.19
N THR A 252 -2.31 8.46 -20.77
CA THR A 252 -3.74 8.38 -20.46
C THR A 252 -3.98 7.37 -19.35
N GLU A 253 -4.32 7.81 -18.16
CA GLU A 253 -5.07 6.99 -17.22
C GLU A 253 -6.58 7.15 -17.53
N PRO A 254 -7.43 6.12 -17.33
CA PRO A 254 -8.87 6.26 -17.47
C PRO A 254 -9.37 7.51 -16.69
N ASN A 255 -10.10 8.39 -17.37
CA ASN A 255 -10.68 9.63 -16.83
C ASN A 255 -9.69 10.74 -16.41
N ARG A 256 -8.38 10.61 -16.66
CA ARG A 256 -7.39 11.69 -16.44
C ARG A 256 -6.61 12.00 -17.72
N LYS A 257 -6.50 13.28 -18.09
CA LYS A 257 -5.81 13.72 -19.31
C LYS A 257 -4.91 14.90 -19.00
N VAL A 258 -3.60 14.69 -19.08
CA VAL A 258 -2.61 15.76 -18.99
C VAL A 258 -1.82 15.77 -20.29
N ARG A 259 -1.91 16.87 -21.04
CA ARG A 259 -1.27 16.99 -22.35
C ARG A 259 0.05 17.73 -22.21
N HIS A 260 1.14 17.12 -22.67
CA HIS A 260 2.42 17.80 -22.81
C HIS A 260 2.86 17.82 -24.28
N ARG A 261 3.19 18.99 -24.81
CA ARG A 261 3.66 19.13 -26.20
C ARG A 261 5.17 19.07 -26.21
N VAL A 262 5.72 18.17 -27.02
CA VAL A 262 7.17 18.05 -27.21
C VAL A 262 7.50 18.07 -28.69
N SER A 263 8.58 18.75 -29.04
CA SER A 263 9.15 18.72 -30.38
C SER A 263 10.07 17.52 -30.51
N HIS A 264 9.79 16.62 -31.45
CA HIS A 264 10.65 15.48 -31.76
C HIS A 264 10.52 15.15 -33.25
N ILE A 265 11.48 14.39 -33.80
CA ILE A 265 11.34 13.89 -35.18
C ILE A 265 10.48 12.61 -35.20
N PRO A 266 9.74 12.32 -36.28
CA PRO A 266 8.80 11.20 -36.31
C PRO A 266 9.42 9.82 -35.98
N CYS A 267 10.68 9.58 -36.35
CA CYS A 267 11.32 8.31 -36.02
C CYS A 267 11.65 8.11 -34.53
N GLN A 268 11.56 9.16 -33.70
CA GLN A 268 11.76 9.08 -32.25
C GLN A 268 10.51 8.61 -31.49
N SER A 269 9.31 8.66 -32.10
CA SER A 269 8.02 8.38 -31.44
C SER A 269 7.99 7.08 -30.63
N GLN A 270 8.45 5.98 -31.24
CA GLN A 270 8.45 4.67 -30.60
C GLN A 270 9.47 4.64 -29.45
N GLY A 271 10.66 5.20 -29.66
CA GLY A 271 11.70 5.29 -28.63
C GLY A 271 11.25 6.13 -27.43
N ILE A 272 10.53 7.23 -27.67
CA ILE A 272 9.94 8.06 -26.60
C ILE A 272 8.92 7.25 -25.80
N THR A 273 8.01 6.55 -26.49
CA THR A 273 6.99 5.71 -25.85
C THR A 273 7.61 4.63 -24.98
N ASP A 274 8.57 3.86 -25.51
CA ASP A 274 9.22 2.78 -24.76
C ASP A 274 10.05 3.31 -23.58
N ALA A 275 10.72 4.46 -23.72
CA ALA A 275 11.45 5.10 -22.63
C ALA A 275 10.52 5.58 -21.50
N ILE A 276 9.38 6.20 -21.84
CA ILE A 276 8.37 6.62 -20.85
C ILE A 276 7.79 5.41 -20.13
N VAL A 277 7.39 4.36 -20.88
CA VAL A 277 6.85 3.13 -20.28
C VAL A 277 7.87 2.52 -19.31
N SER A 278 9.14 2.43 -19.72
CA SER A 278 10.21 1.90 -18.87
C SER A 278 10.35 2.71 -17.58
N ARG A 279 10.38 4.04 -17.68
CA ARG A 279 10.48 4.93 -16.52
C ARG A 279 9.27 4.84 -15.60
N ILE A 280 8.05 4.75 -16.14
CA ILE A 280 6.83 4.53 -15.36
C ILE A 280 6.95 3.23 -14.57
N LEU A 281 7.39 2.14 -15.21
CA LEU A 281 7.55 0.83 -14.56
C LEU A 281 8.64 0.83 -13.49
N GLU A 282 9.75 1.55 -13.73
CA GLU A 282 10.85 1.70 -12.76
C GLU A 282 10.38 2.37 -11.47
N VAL A 283 9.60 3.46 -11.55
CA VAL A 283 9.14 4.16 -10.34
C VAL A 283 8.08 3.40 -9.54
N GLN A 284 7.46 2.35 -10.11
CA GLN A 284 6.56 1.47 -9.35
C GLN A 284 7.29 0.60 -8.32
N ASN A 285 8.62 0.50 -8.40
CA ASN A 285 9.45 -0.29 -7.49
C ASN A 285 8.93 -1.73 -7.28
N ILE A 286 8.61 -2.42 -8.37
CA ILE A 286 8.06 -3.80 -8.33
C ILE A 286 8.94 -4.75 -7.53
N ARG A 287 10.27 -4.54 -7.57
CA ARG A 287 11.24 -5.31 -6.79
C ARG A 287 10.96 -5.24 -5.29
N ALA A 288 10.54 -4.10 -4.74
CA ALA A 288 10.20 -4.00 -3.32
C ALA A 288 9.00 -4.89 -2.98
N THR A 289 7.96 -4.92 -3.82
CA THR A 289 6.80 -5.81 -3.64
C THR A 289 7.20 -7.28 -3.75
N GLU A 290 8.06 -7.65 -4.69
CA GLU A 290 8.57 -9.02 -4.81
C GLU A 290 9.41 -9.43 -3.60
N THR A 291 10.26 -8.51 -3.13
CA THR A 291 11.11 -8.69 -1.95
C THR A 291 10.25 -8.91 -0.72
N PHE A 292 9.18 -8.14 -0.54
CA PHE A 292 8.23 -8.32 0.56
C PHE A 292 7.69 -9.76 0.62
N PHE A 293 7.18 -10.31 -0.49
CA PHE A 293 6.67 -11.70 -0.51
C PHE A 293 7.78 -12.76 -0.43
N TRP A 294 9.01 -12.42 -0.80
CA TRP A 294 10.16 -13.31 -0.65
C TRP A 294 10.62 -13.37 0.81
N GLU A 295 10.80 -12.21 1.46
CA GLU A 295 11.18 -12.09 2.87
C GLU A 295 10.13 -12.70 3.79
N ALA A 296 8.84 -12.48 3.51
CA ALA A 296 7.76 -13.12 4.29
C ALA A 296 7.84 -14.66 4.25
N GLY A 297 8.32 -15.24 3.15
CA GLY A 297 8.52 -16.69 3.04
C GLY A 297 9.78 -17.16 3.75
N ARG A 298 10.88 -16.43 3.57
CA ARG A 298 12.15 -16.71 4.26
C ARG A 298 11.98 -16.68 5.79
N ASN A 299 11.17 -15.74 6.28
CA ASN A 299 11.01 -15.46 7.70
C ASN A 299 9.66 -15.95 8.23
N ILE A 300 8.97 -16.87 7.53
CA ILE A 300 7.59 -17.24 7.85
C ILE A 300 7.46 -17.82 9.28
N ASP A 301 8.45 -18.61 9.69
CA ASP A 301 8.46 -19.22 11.02
C ASP A 301 8.67 -18.19 12.12
N GLU A 302 9.57 -17.23 11.92
CA GLU A 302 9.84 -16.13 12.85
C GLU A 302 8.62 -15.23 12.95
N LEU A 303 8.01 -14.86 11.81
CA LEU A 303 6.74 -14.13 11.78
C LEU A 303 5.70 -14.88 12.61
N ILE A 304 5.46 -16.17 12.39
CA ILE A 304 4.49 -16.95 13.18
C ILE A 304 4.85 -16.99 14.68
N GLN A 305 6.13 -16.95 15.05
CA GLN A 305 6.54 -17.02 16.45
C GLN A 305 6.45 -15.68 17.21
N GLN A 306 6.34 -14.55 16.50
CA GLN A 306 6.18 -13.24 17.12
C GLN A 306 4.98 -13.15 18.06
N LYS A 307 5.23 -12.61 19.26
CA LYS A 307 4.28 -12.49 20.39
C LYS A 307 4.35 -11.13 21.07
N GLU A 308 5.10 -10.20 20.51
CA GLU A 308 5.37 -8.88 21.06
C GLU A 308 4.06 -8.15 21.36
N HIS A 309 3.97 -7.62 22.57
CA HIS A 309 2.83 -6.85 23.02
C HIS A 309 3.09 -5.37 22.78
N PHE A 310 2.01 -4.58 22.71
CA PHE A 310 2.11 -3.13 22.81
C PHE A 310 1.61 -2.72 24.18
N GLU A 311 2.39 -1.89 24.89
CA GLU A 311 2.06 -1.43 26.23
C GLU A 311 1.96 0.09 26.25
N LEU A 312 0.83 0.60 26.73
CA LEU A 312 0.70 2.02 27.07
C LEU A 312 1.59 2.31 28.28
N PRO A 313 2.44 3.35 28.23
CA PRO A 313 3.22 3.74 29.40
C PRO A 313 2.29 4.03 30.56
N THR A 314 2.32 3.19 31.59
CA THR A 314 1.61 3.49 32.83
C THR A 314 2.26 4.74 33.44
N GLY A 315 1.46 5.71 33.90
CA GLY A 315 1.86 7.07 34.33
C GLY A 315 2.88 7.21 35.48
N ASN A 316 3.79 6.26 35.66
CA ASN A 316 4.95 6.31 36.56
C ASN A 316 6.28 6.46 35.82
N VAL A 317 6.29 6.98 34.59
CA VAL A 317 7.55 7.48 34.02
C VAL A 317 7.82 8.83 34.67
N ARG A 318 8.61 8.82 35.75
CA ARG A 318 9.28 10.02 36.24
C ARG A 318 10.05 10.60 35.05
N TYR A 319 9.59 11.73 34.54
CA TYR A 319 10.39 12.57 33.65
C TYR A 319 11.66 12.91 34.42
N PHE A 320 12.76 12.25 34.09
CA PHE A 320 14.07 12.66 34.58
C PHE A 320 14.38 14.02 33.94
N THR A 321 14.53 15.02 34.82
CA THR A 321 15.09 16.34 34.55
C THR A 321 16.49 16.27 33.98
#